data_AF-A0A924HJE4-F1
#
_entry.id   AF-A0A924HJE4-F1
#
_cell.length_a   1.000
_cell.length_b   1.000
_cell.length_c   1.000
_cell.angle_alpha   90.00
_cell.angle_beta   90.00
_cell.angle_gamma   90.00
#
_symmetry.space_group_name_H-M   'P 1'
#
loop_
_entity.id
_entity.type
_entity.pdbx_description
1 polymer ?
#
loop_
_entity_poly.entity_id
_entity_poly.type
_entity_poly.pdbx_seq_one_letter_code
_entity_poly.pdbx_strand_id
1 'polypeptide(L)'
;MLPQQVEFHYLHEPNILSCVKSAIKNLFLFILMVCFLPSATKAQDPIGVPQVTSYRGLDYGAGTQNWGIAQDHNGIMYIANN
;
A
#
# COMPACT_ATOMS: atom_id res chain seq x y z
N MET A 1 -13.94 58.38 41.36
CA MET A 1 -13.35 57.49 40.33
C MET A 1 -13.66 56.07 40.78
N LEU A 2 -14.70 55.44 40.21
CA LEU A 2 -15.13 54.09 40.57
C LEU A 2 -14.30 53.07 39.77
N PRO A 3 -13.83 51.97 40.36
CA PRO A 3 -13.08 50.96 39.62
C PRO A 3 -14.03 50.21 38.67
N GLN A 4 -13.68 50.19 37.38
CA GLN A 4 -14.38 49.39 36.38
C GLN A 4 -14.27 47.91 36.75
N GLN A 5 -15.41 47.24 36.86
CA GLN A 5 -15.48 45.79 37.03
C GLN A 5 -14.96 45.14 35.74
N VAL A 6 -13.86 44.41 35.82
CA VAL A 6 -13.33 43.61 34.71
C VAL A 6 -14.26 42.40 34.56
N GLU A 7 -15.07 42.40 33.52
CA GLU A 7 -15.95 41.28 33.17
C GLU A 7 -15.10 40.15 32.59
N PHE A 8 -14.74 39.18 33.42
CA PHE A 8 -14.09 37.95 32.96
C PHE A 8 -15.10 37.14 32.15
N HIS A 9 -14.98 37.20 30.82
CA HIS A 9 -15.74 36.36 29.90
C HIS A 9 -15.28 34.91 30.06
N TYR A 10 -15.95 34.16 30.95
CA TYR A 10 -15.69 32.74 31.15
C TYR A 10 -16.02 31.99 29.85
N LEU A 11 -14.99 31.55 29.13
CA LEU A 11 -15.16 30.63 28.02
C LEU A 11 -15.82 29.36 28.57
N HIS A 12 -16.98 29.01 28.01
CA HIS A 12 -17.75 27.84 28.43
C HIS A 12 -16.92 26.58 28.14
N GLU A 13 -16.32 26.03 29.19
CA GLU A 13 -15.56 24.77 29.15
C GLU A 13 -16.43 23.68 28.49
N PRO A 14 -15.98 23.05 27.39
CA PRO A 14 -16.77 22.02 26.75
C PRO A 14 -16.94 20.86 27.72
N ASN A 15 -18.20 20.52 28.00
CA ASN A 15 -18.54 19.43 28.92
C ASN A 15 -17.86 18.12 28.45
N ILE A 16 -17.00 17.54 29.29
CA ILE A 16 -16.26 16.31 29.00
C ILE A 16 -17.18 15.20 28.48
N LEU A 17 -18.42 15.11 29.00
CA LEU A 17 -19.41 14.13 28.58
C LEU A 17 -19.87 14.32 27.13
N SER A 18 -19.96 15.57 26.63
CA SER A 18 -20.33 15.83 25.23
C SER A 18 -19.19 15.47 24.29
N CYS A 19 -17.95 15.74 24.70
CA CYS A 19 -16.74 15.37 23.95
C CYS A 19 -16.60 13.84 23.82
N VAL A 20 -16.77 13.10 24.93
CA VAL A 20 -16.69 11.63 24.94
C VAL A 20 -17.76 11.00 24.07
N LYS A 21 -19.01 11.49 24.12
CA LYS A 21 -20.09 11.02 23.24
C LYS A 21 -19.78 11.26 21.77
N SER A 22 -19.20 12.42 21.44
CA SER A 22 -18.77 12.73 20.08
C SER A 22 -17.64 11.82 19.61
N ALA A 23 -16.66 11.54 20.47
CA ALA A 23 -15.55 10.65 20.17
C ALA A 23 -16.02 9.21 19.91
N ILE A 24 -16.92 8.68 20.75
CA ILE A 24 -17.49 7.33 20.58
C ILE A 24 -18.31 7.24 19.29
N LYS A 25 -19.10 8.26 18.97
CA LYS A 25 -19.86 8.32 17.72
C LYS A 25 -18.93 8.30 16.50
N ASN A 26 -17.86 9.09 16.52
CA ASN A 26 -16.91 9.15 15.42
C ASN A 26 -16.14 7.82 15.27
N LEU A 27 -15.77 7.20 16.38
CA LEU A 27 -15.14 5.88 16.40
C LEU A 27 -16.07 4.81 15.83
N PHE A 28 -17.34 4.82 16.21
CA PHE A 28 -18.34 3.89 15.69
C PHE A 28 -18.54 4.06 14.17
N LEU A 29 -18.63 5.30 13.69
CA LEU A 29 -18.73 5.59 12.25
C LEU A 29 -17.49 5.13 11.48
N PHE A 30 -16.29 5.30 12.06
CA PHE A 30 -15.06 4.82 11.46
C PHE A 30 -15.02 3.29 11.37
N ILE A 31 -15.42 2.58 12.43
CA ILE A 31 -15.50 1.12 12.42
C ILE A 31 -16.50 0.64 11.38
N LEU A 32 -17.68 1.27 11.29
CA LEU A 32 -18.67 0.95 10.26
C LEU A 32 -18.09 1.17 8.85
N MET A 33 -17.41 2.29 8.63
CA MET A 33 -16.77 2.58 7.35
C MET A 33 -15.77 1.48 6.97
N VAL A 34 -14.87 1.10 7.88
CA VAL A 34 -13.83 0.07 7.62
C VAL A 34 -14.43 -1.33 7.43
N CYS A 35 -15.47 -1.70 8.20
CA CYS A 35 -16.09 -3.02 8.11
C CYS A 35 -16.91 -3.24 6.83
N PHE A 36 -17.48 -2.18 6.25
CA PHE A 36 -18.37 -2.29 5.09
C PHE A 36 -17.72 -1.87 3.75
N LEU A 37 -16.50 -1.32 3.77
CA LEU A 37 -15.74 -0.96 2.56
C LEU A 37 -14.96 -2.08 1.84
N PRO A 38 -14.62 -3.26 2.41
CA PRO A 38 -13.77 -4.19 1.69
C PRO A 38 -14.63 -5.12 0.82
N SER A 39 -15.19 -4.59 -0.25
CA SER A 39 -15.67 -5.42 -1.35
C SER A 39 -15.16 -4.85 -2.68
N ALA A 40 -14.30 -5.65 -3.33
CA ALA A 40 -13.81 -5.48 -4.69
C ALA A 40 -12.60 -4.55 -4.96
N THR A 41 -11.61 -4.49 -4.06
CA THR A 41 -10.26 -4.10 -4.53
C THR A 41 -9.69 -5.26 -5.35
N LYS A 42 -9.69 -5.13 -6.69
CA LYS A 42 -8.89 -5.99 -7.55
C LYS A 42 -7.46 -5.44 -7.55
N ALA A 43 -6.48 -6.26 -7.21
CA ALA A 43 -5.10 -5.94 -7.56
C ALA A 43 -5.02 -5.83 -9.09
N GLN A 44 -4.16 -4.96 -9.60
CA GLN A 44 -3.88 -4.91 -11.03
C GLN A 44 -3.35 -6.28 -11.46
N ASP A 45 -3.84 -6.80 -12.59
CA ASP A 45 -3.13 -7.90 -13.24
C ASP A 45 -1.67 -7.45 -13.44
N PRO A 46 -0.68 -8.35 -13.32
CA PRO A 46 0.71 -8.02 -13.59
C PRO A 46 0.91 -7.74 -15.09
N ILE A 47 0.37 -6.60 -15.56
CA ILE A 47 0.54 -6.07 -16.91
C ILE A 47 1.99 -5.59 -16.97
N GLY A 48 2.79 -6.23 -17.82
CA GLY A 48 4.20 -5.87 -18.02
C GLY A 48 5.21 -6.73 -17.26
N VAL A 49 4.81 -7.78 -16.55
CA VAL A 49 5.76 -8.80 -16.10
C VAL A 49 6.06 -9.71 -17.30
N PRO A 50 7.31 -9.79 -17.79
CA PRO A 50 7.64 -10.66 -18.91
C PRO A 50 7.36 -12.10 -18.51
N GLN A 51 6.71 -12.87 -19.39
CA GLN A 51 6.63 -14.31 -19.24
C GLN A 51 8.04 -14.88 -19.40
N VAL A 52 8.66 -15.28 -18.29
CA VAL A 52 9.99 -15.90 -18.28
C VAL A 52 9.82 -17.41 -18.38
N THR A 53 10.26 -17.97 -19.50
CA THR A 53 10.34 -19.42 -19.70
C THR A 53 11.78 -19.86 -19.49
N SER A 54 12.02 -20.72 -18.50
CA SER A 54 13.32 -21.34 -18.26
C SER A 54 13.39 -22.70 -18.95
N TYR A 55 14.46 -22.94 -19.71
CA TYR A 55 14.76 -24.24 -20.30
C TYR A 55 15.82 -24.96 -19.45
N ARG A 56 15.64 -26.27 -19.24
CA ARG A 56 16.68 -27.08 -18.60
C ARG A 56 17.83 -27.28 -19.58
N GLY A 57 19.04 -27.51 -19.06
CA GLY A 57 20.20 -27.84 -19.89
C GLY A 57 19.94 -29.00 -20.87
N LEU A 58 19.20 -30.01 -20.41
CA LEU A 58 18.82 -31.16 -21.24
C LEU A 58 17.89 -30.78 -22.41
N ASP A 59 17.10 -29.72 -22.28
CA ASP A 59 16.11 -29.34 -23.29
C ASP A 59 16.75 -28.71 -24.53
N TYR A 60 17.99 -28.19 -24.41
CA TYR A 60 18.75 -27.57 -25.51
C TYR A 60 20.10 -28.26 -25.80
N GLY A 61 20.35 -29.43 -25.21
CA GLY A 61 21.60 -30.17 -25.43
C GLY A 61 22.84 -29.48 -24.84
N ALA A 62 22.67 -28.84 -23.68
CA ALA A 62 23.74 -28.18 -22.96
C ALA A 62 24.86 -29.15 -22.57
N GLY A 63 26.10 -28.83 -22.95
CA GLY A 63 27.32 -29.28 -22.32
C GLY A 63 27.48 -28.73 -20.90
N THR A 64 28.62 -29.03 -20.29
CA THR A 64 28.84 -28.78 -18.85
C THR A 64 29.31 -27.38 -18.53
N GLN A 65 29.79 -26.63 -19.53
CA GLN A 65 30.41 -25.32 -19.34
C GLN A 65 29.63 -24.25 -20.08
N ASN A 66 29.30 -23.17 -19.37
CA ASN A 66 28.80 -21.94 -19.96
C ASN A 66 29.92 -20.90 -19.94
N TRP A 67 30.23 -20.29 -21.07
CA TRP A 67 31.37 -19.37 -21.24
C TRP A 67 30.97 -17.99 -21.74
N GLY A 68 29.68 -17.76 -22.03
CA GLY A 68 29.18 -16.47 -22.45
C GLY A 68 27.69 -16.30 -22.18
N ILE A 69 27.27 -15.05 -22.02
CA ILE A 69 25.87 -14.65 -21.88
C ILE A 69 25.62 -13.36 -22.65
N ALA A 70 24.50 -13.31 -23.37
CA ALA A 70 24.04 -12.12 -24.09
C ALA A 70 22.52 -12.02 -24.05
N GLN A 71 21.98 -10.82 -24.27
CA GLN A 71 20.54 -10.57 -24.37
C GLN A 71 20.24 -9.75 -25.62
N ASP A 72 19.18 -10.10 -26.36
CA ASP A 72 18.72 -9.29 -27.49
C ASP A 72 17.75 -8.18 -27.06
N HIS A 73 17.32 -7.37 -28.04
CA HIS A 73 16.36 -6.29 -27.80
C HIS A 73 14.95 -6.76 -27.42
N ASN A 74 14.63 -8.05 -27.60
CA ASN A 74 13.36 -8.66 -27.20
C ASN A 74 13.42 -9.26 -25.79
N GLY A 75 14.58 -9.19 -25.13
CA GLY A 75 14.81 -9.74 -23.81
C GLY A 75 15.15 -11.23 -23.80
N ILE A 76 15.40 -11.85 -24.96
CA ILE A 76 15.78 -13.26 -25.07
C ILE A 76 17.23 -13.42 -24.60
N MET A 77 17.45 -14.37 -23.70
CA MET A 77 18.75 -14.69 -23.14
C MET A 77 19.44 -15.78 -23.95
N TYR A 78 20.69 -15.52 -24.37
CA TYR A 78 21.56 -16.46 -25.07
C TYR A 78 22.69 -16.87 -24.14
N ILE A 79 22.93 -18.17 -24.00
CA ILE A 79 24.02 -18.72 -23.20
C ILE A 79 24.91 -19.54 -24.13
N ALA A 80 26.19 -19.21 -24.18
CA ALA A 80 27.18 -19.94 -24.97
C ALA A 80 27.70 -21.12 -24.14
N ASN A 81 27.55 -22.33 -24.67
CA ASN A 81 27.76 -23.58 -23.94
C ASN A 81 28.67 -24.56 -24.73
N ASN A 82 29.53 -25.30 -24.02
CA ASN A 82 30.37 -26.41 -24.51
C ASN A 82 30.49 -27.54 -23.46
#